data_AF-A0AA38VGP3-F1
#
_entry.id   AF-A0AA38VGP3-F1
#
_cell.length_a   1.000
_cell.length_b   1.000
_cell.length_c   1.000
_cell.angle_alpha   90.00
_cell.angle_beta   90.00
_cell.angle_gamma   90.00
#
_symmetry.space_group_name_H-M   'P 1'
#
loop_
_entity.id
_entity.type
_entity.pdbx_description
1 polymer ?
#
loop_
_entity_poly.entity_id
_entity_poly.type
_entity_poly.pdbx_seq_one_letter_code
_entity_poly.pdbx_strand_id
1 'polypeptide(L)'
;MLEILLRPAFLGPLAVVLAWVLYHVSRSSNLPKGLHYVGVRKGEWFAMTRAAWRNTMNFKSVLHLIDTKYRDRGVIIPLMTDNVVVLPASDIDFVSNAPESQLSLHAQAIRNLQTDYTLSYEFETQSKRPRNTWFGLNRVPL
;
A
#
# COMPACT_ATOMS: atom_id res chain seq x y z
N MET A 1 -42.18 8.38 2.57
CA MET A 1 -40.79 8.32 2.04
C MET A 1 -40.12 6.96 2.23
N LEU A 2 -40.35 6.23 3.34
CA LEU A 2 -39.80 4.88 3.56
C LEU A 2 -40.33 3.80 2.59
N GLU A 3 -41.54 3.94 2.05
CA GLU A 3 -42.15 2.99 1.10
C GLU A 3 -41.41 2.89 -0.24
N ILE A 4 -40.69 3.95 -0.65
CA ILE A 4 -39.87 3.94 -1.85
C ILE A 4 -38.63 3.06 -1.63
N LEU A 5 -38.09 3.07 -0.41
CA LEU A 5 -36.90 2.30 -0.01
C LEU A 5 -37.19 0.79 0.08
N LEU A 6 -38.44 0.43 0.40
CA LEU A 6 -38.92 -0.96 0.53
C LEU A 6 -39.36 -1.60 -0.78
N ARG A 7 -39.27 -0.89 -1.91
CA ARG A 7 -39.54 -1.51 -3.21
C ARG A 7 -38.43 -2.52 -3.55
N PRO A 8 -38.77 -3.72 -4.05
CA PRO A 8 -37.80 -4.75 -4.42
C PRO A 8 -36.76 -4.27 -5.45
N ALA A 9 -37.10 -3.27 -6.26
CA ALA A 9 -36.21 -2.62 -7.21
C ALA A 9 -35.00 -1.90 -6.57
N PHE A 10 -35.11 -1.46 -5.31
CA PHE A 10 -34.01 -0.81 -4.58
C PHE A 10 -33.37 -1.75 -3.55
N LEU A 11 -34.14 -2.68 -2.99
CA LEU A 11 -33.64 -3.68 -2.03
C LEU A 11 -32.59 -4.61 -2.65
N GLY A 12 -32.77 -5.04 -3.90
CA GLY A 12 -31.82 -5.91 -4.61
C GLY A 12 -30.43 -5.27 -4.74
N PRO A 13 -30.29 -4.11 -5.40
CA PRO A 13 -29.01 -3.41 -5.51
C PRO A 13 -28.40 -3.04 -4.15
N LEU A 14 -29.22 -2.61 -3.19
CA LEU A 14 -28.76 -2.27 -1.85
C LEU A 14 -28.18 -3.50 -1.13
N ALA A 15 -28.83 -4.66 -1.25
CA ALA A 15 -28.34 -5.92 -0.68
C ALA A 15 -27.03 -6.36 -1.34
N VAL A 16 -26.88 -6.18 -2.65
CA VAL A 16 -25.62 -6.47 -3.37
C VAL A 16 -24.51 -5.54 -2.91
N VAL A 17 -24.76 -4.24 -2.78
CA VAL A 17 -23.77 -3.27 -2.28
C VAL A 17 -23.39 -3.60 -0.84
N LEU A 18 -24.35 -3.90 0.04
CA LEU A 18 -24.08 -4.30 1.41
C LEU A 18 -23.29 -5.60 1.49
N ALA A 19 -23.65 -6.61 0.70
CA ALA A 19 -22.91 -7.87 0.61
C ALA A 19 -21.48 -7.66 0.08
N TRP A 20 -21.30 -6.77 -0.90
CA TRP A 20 -19.99 -6.42 -1.45
C TRP A 20 -19.13 -5.69 -0.40
N VAL A 21 -19.70 -4.73 0.33
CA VAL A 21 -19.02 -4.04 1.43
C VAL A 21 -18.64 -5.02 2.53
N LEU A 22 -19.57 -5.89 2.95
CA LEU A 22 -19.31 -6.92 3.96
C LEU A 22 -18.25 -7.92 3.52
N TYR A 23 -18.29 -8.36 2.26
CA TYR A 23 -17.26 -9.24 1.68
C TYR A 23 -15.89 -8.59 1.70
N HIS A 24 -15.82 -7.32 1.28
CA HIS A 24 -14.55 -6.61 1.20
C HIS A 24 -13.98 -6.28 2.60
N VAL A 25 -14.83 -5.96 3.57
CA VAL A 25 -14.43 -5.73 4.98
C VAL A 25 -14.07 -7.04 5.68
N SER A 26 -14.71 -8.16 5.33
CA SER A 26 -14.42 -9.49 5.88
C SER A 26 -13.19 -10.16 5.27
N ARG A 27 -12.63 -9.62 4.17
CA ARG A 27 -11.30 -10.06 3.68
C ARG A 27 -10.25 -9.63 4.69
N SER A 28 -9.95 -10.54 5.62
CA SER A 28 -8.85 -10.37 6.56
C SER A 28 -7.55 -10.22 5.79
N SER A 29 -6.83 -9.14 6.08
CA SER A 29 -5.48 -8.94 5.55
C SER A 29 -4.60 -10.07 6.05
N ASN A 30 -3.99 -10.83 5.14
CA ASN A 30 -3.03 -11.91 5.44
C ASN A 30 -1.68 -11.36 5.97
N LEU A 31 -1.71 -10.27 6.74
CA LEU A 31 -0.55 -9.73 7.40
C LEU A 31 -0.26 -10.55 8.67
N PRO A 32 1.02 -10.77 9.00
CA PRO A 32 1.40 -11.42 10.26
C PRO A 32 0.70 -10.77 11.46
N LYS A 33 0.04 -11.58 12.28
CA LYS A 33 -0.67 -11.10 13.47
C LYS A 33 0.38 -10.55 14.46
N GLY A 34 0.33 -9.25 14.75
CA GLY A 34 1.23 -8.60 15.72
C GLY A 34 1.88 -7.30 15.24
N LEU A 35 1.80 -6.96 13.96
CA LEU A 35 2.34 -5.71 13.42
C LEU A 35 1.60 -4.47 13.98
N HIS A 36 2.37 -3.49 14.45
CA HIS A 36 1.82 -2.26 15.02
C HIS A 36 1.46 -1.26 13.90
N TYR A 37 0.22 -0.79 13.88
CA TYR A 37 -0.22 0.25 12.95
C TYR A 37 0.16 1.64 13.46
N VAL A 38 1.00 2.34 12.71
CA VAL A 38 1.47 3.66 13.07
C VAL A 38 0.39 4.72 12.82
N GLY A 39 0.14 5.53 13.85
CA GLY A 39 -0.82 6.64 13.78
C GLY A 39 -2.28 6.28 14.09
N VAL A 40 -2.59 4.99 14.25
CA VAL A 40 -3.97 4.54 14.57
C VAL A 40 -4.26 4.78 16.04
N ARG A 41 -5.33 5.53 16.32
CA ARG A 41 -5.80 5.82 17.68
C ARG A 41 -7.05 5.00 17.97
N LYS A 42 -7.04 4.28 19.10
CA LYS A 42 -8.19 3.50 19.56
C LYS A 42 -9.33 4.46 19.94
N GLY A 43 -10.53 4.21 19.44
CA GLY A 43 -11.72 5.02 19.72
C GLY A 43 -12.03 6.13 18.72
N GLU A 44 -11.18 6.38 17.71
CA GLU A 44 -11.51 7.32 16.64
C GLU A 44 -12.41 6.65 15.57
N TRP A 45 -13.46 7.35 15.15
CA TRP A 45 -14.25 6.95 13.98
C TRP A 45 -13.36 6.93 12.74
N PHE A 46 -13.44 5.88 11.90
CA PHE A 46 -12.58 5.74 10.71
C PHE A 46 -11.07 5.87 11.04
N ALA A 47 -10.62 5.32 12.17
CA ALA A 47 -9.25 5.48 12.67
C ALA A 47 -8.18 5.13 11.64
N MET A 48 -8.36 4.04 10.88
CA MET A 48 -7.42 3.63 9.82
C MET A 48 -7.34 4.65 8.70
N THR A 49 -8.48 5.09 8.16
CA THR A 49 -8.52 6.08 7.06
C THR A 49 -7.93 7.42 7.51
N ARG A 50 -8.21 7.87 8.73
CA ARG A 50 -7.61 9.10 9.25
C ARG A 50 -6.12 8.96 9.54
N ALA A 51 -5.68 7.78 10.01
CA ALA A 51 -4.25 7.50 10.17
C ALA A 51 -3.56 7.51 8.79
N ALA A 52 -4.13 6.84 7.80
CA ALA A 52 -3.66 6.86 6.42
C ALA A 52 -3.53 8.27 5.85
N TRP A 53 -4.53 9.13 6.10
CA TRP A 53 -4.50 10.53 5.64
C TRP A 53 -3.34 11.31 6.27
N ARG A 54 -3.22 11.26 7.61
CA ARG A 54 -2.17 11.95 8.36
C ARG A 54 -0.78 11.43 8.00
N ASN A 55 -0.65 10.12 7.84
CA ASN A 55 0.61 9.48 7.46
C ASN A 55 1.02 9.86 6.04
N THR A 56 0.05 9.95 5.11
CA THR A 56 0.31 10.39 3.73
C THR A 56 0.77 11.85 3.71
N MET A 57 0.09 12.72 4.46
CA MET A 57 0.42 14.16 4.52
C MET A 57 1.74 14.45 5.24
N ASN A 58 2.12 13.65 6.25
CA ASN A 58 3.31 13.87 7.08
C ASN A 58 4.25 12.65 7.08
N PHE A 59 4.49 12.07 5.91
CA PHE A 59 5.22 10.80 5.79
C PHE A 59 6.63 10.85 6.37
N LYS A 60 7.37 11.95 6.15
CA LYS A 60 8.73 12.13 6.70
C LYS A 60 8.76 12.07 8.23
N SER A 61 7.79 12.71 8.89
CA SER A 61 7.67 12.71 10.35
C SER A 61 7.35 11.32 10.88
N VAL A 62 6.54 10.55 10.14
CA VAL A 62 6.22 9.15 10.48
C VAL A 62 7.45 8.27 10.36
N LEU A 63 8.26 8.41 9.31
CA LEU A 63 9.51 7.67 9.16
C LEU A 63 10.49 7.97 10.31
N HIS A 64 10.65 9.25 10.68
CA HIS A 64 11.49 9.63 11.81
C HIS A 64 10.98 9.04 13.14
N LEU A 65 9.65 8.99 13.34
CA LEU A 65 9.06 8.34 14.51
C LEU A 65 9.35 6.83 14.54
N ILE A 66 9.34 6.17 13.37
CA ILE A 66 9.61 4.74 13.27
C ILE A 66 11.06 4.45 13.60
N ASP A 67 11.99 5.21 13.03
CA ASP A 67 13.43 5.08 13.29
C ASP A 67 13.77 5.30 14.78
N THR A 68 13.08 6.23 15.44
CA THR A 68 13.35 6.56 16.86
C THR A 68 12.64 5.65 17.86
N LYS A 69 11.41 5.20 17.59
CA LYS A 69 10.56 4.51 18.58
C LYS A 69 10.29 3.03 18.25
N TYR A 70 10.42 2.65 16.99
CA TYR A 70 10.03 1.34 16.48
C TYR A 70 11.14 0.63 15.71
N ARG A 71 12.41 1.03 15.93
CA ARG A 71 13.59 0.51 15.21
C ARG A 71 13.71 -1.01 15.17
N ASP A 72 13.41 -1.66 16.31
CA ASP A 72 13.63 -3.10 16.50
C ASP A 72 12.37 -3.95 16.26
N ARG A 73 11.30 -3.37 15.68
CA ARG A 73 10.06 -4.12 15.41
C ARG A 73 9.43 -3.74 14.08
N GLY A 74 8.79 -4.72 13.46
CA GLY A 74 7.99 -4.49 12.26
C GLY A 74 6.79 -3.60 12.54
N VAL A 75 6.55 -2.62 11.67
CA VAL A 75 5.39 -1.71 11.76
C VAL A 75 4.70 -1.54 10.42
N ILE A 76 3.40 -1.27 10.46
CA ILE A 76 2.61 -0.94 9.28
C ILE A 76 2.33 0.55 9.27
N ILE A 77 2.66 1.20 8.17
CA ILE A 77 2.26 2.57 7.86
C ILE A 77 1.07 2.49 6.92
N PRO A 78 -0.15 2.73 7.39
CA PRO A 78 -1.25 2.92 6.47
C PRO A 78 -1.03 4.22 5.69
N LEU A 79 -1.18 4.15 4.37
CA LEU A 79 -1.22 5.31 3.48
C LEU A 79 -2.55 5.33 2.72
N MET A 80 -2.85 6.44 2.06
CA MET A 80 -4.05 6.57 1.23
C MET A 80 -3.98 5.73 -0.05
N THR A 81 -2.78 5.41 -0.52
CA THR A 81 -2.55 4.55 -1.68
C THR A 81 -2.49 3.09 -1.27
N ASP A 82 -1.43 2.70 -0.57
CA ASP A 82 -1.17 1.34 -0.13
C ASP A 82 -0.48 1.31 1.23
N ASN A 83 -0.67 0.21 1.96
CA ASN A 83 -0.02 0.03 3.25
C ASN A 83 1.46 -0.33 3.05
N VAL A 84 2.36 0.39 3.73
CA VAL A 84 3.79 0.10 3.71
C VAL A 84 4.16 -0.66 4.98
N VAL A 85 4.78 -1.82 4.84
CA VAL A 85 5.35 -2.57 5.96
C VAL A 85 6.82 -2.18 6.08
N VAL A 86 7.20 -1.64 7.24
CA VAL A 86 8.60 -1.37 7.56
C VAL A 86 9.09 -2.47 8.46
N LEU A 87 10.11 -3.19 8.00
CA LEU A 87 10.76 -4.27 8.74
C LEU A 87 12.00 -3.72 9.46
N PRO A 88 12.34 -4.27 10.64
CA PRO A 88 13.56 -3.92 11.35
C PRO A 88 14.78 -4.44 10.58
N ALA A 89 15.94 -3.85 10.82
CA ALA A 89 17.19 -4.23 10.16
C ALA A 89 17.59 -5.70 10.43
N SER A 90 17.13 -6.28 11.54
CA SER A 90 17.33 -7.70 11.87
C SER A 90 16.72 -8.64 10.83
N ASP A 91 15.69 -8.20 10.12
CA ASP A 91 14.89 -9.05 9.23
C ASP A 91 15.31 -8.88 7.76
N ILE A 92 16.49 -8.30 7.50
CA ILE A 92 16.97 -8.04 6.15
C ILE A 92 17.19 -9.34 5.36
N ASP A 93 17.55 -10.42 6.05
CA ASP A 93 17.72 -11.75 5.44
C ASP A 93 16.39 -12.30 4.93
N PHE A 94 15.28 -12.00 5.59
CA PHE A 94 13.95 -12.38 5.10
C PHE A 94 13.66 -11.69 3.75
N VAL A 95 13.95 -10.38 3.66
CA VAL A 95 13.77 -9.59 2.43
C VAL A 95 14.68 -10.11 1.32
N SER A 96 15.94 -10.40 1.64
CA SER A 96 16.94 -10.84 0.65
C SER A 96 16.67 -12.26 0.12
N ASN A 97 16.07 -13.13 0.93
CA ASN A 97 15.80 -14.52 0.55
C ASN A 97 14.36 -14.72 0.02
N ALA A 98 13.52 -13.68 0.08
CA ALA A 98 12.17 -13.76 -0.45
C ALA A 98 12.21 -13.91 -1.99
N PRO A 99 11.41 -14.82 -2.57
CA PRO A 99 11.33 -14.94 -4.02
C PRO A 99 10.75 -13.66 -4.64
N GLU A 100 11.22 -13.29 -5.83
CA GLU A 100 10.75 -12.08 -6.52
C GLU A 100 9.24 -12.06 -6.79
N SER A 101 8.61 -13.24 -6.86
CA SER A 101 7.16 -13.38 -6.99
C SER A 101 6.38 -12.86 -5.77
N GLN A 102 7.02 -12.79 -4.60
CA GLN A 102 6.43 -12.29 -3.36
C GLN A 102 6.88 -10.87 -3.04
N LEU A 103 8.15 -10.53 -3.32
CA LEU A 103 8.71 -9.21 -3.07
C LEU A 103 9.55 -8.74 -4.27
N SER A 104 9.04 -7.74 -4.99
CA SER A 104 9.75 -7.15 -6.13
C SER A 104 9.66 -5.63 -6.10
N LEU A 105 10.81 -4.98 -5.89
CA LEU A 105 10.94 -3.53 -5.98
C LEU A 105 10.64 -3.02 -7.39
N HIS A 106 10.99 -3.81 -8.42
CA HIS A 106 10.72 -3.47 -9.81
C HIS A 106 9.22 -3.45 -10.11
N ALA A 107 8.50 -4.51 -9.75
CA ALA A 107 7.05 -4.58 -9.95
C ALA A 107 6.32 -3.48 -9.15
N GLN A 108 6.83 -3.15 -7.95
CA GLN A 108 6.32 -2.03 -7.16
C GLN A 108 6.54 -0.68 -7.85
N ALA A 109 7.74 -0.44 -8.43
CA ALA A 109 8.04 0.79 -9.15
C ALA A 109 7.16 0.97 -10.39
N ILE A 110 6.98 -0.10 -11.18
CA ILE A 110 6.08 -0.10 -12.35
C ILE A 110 4.66 0.29 -11.94
N ARG A 111 4.11 -0.34 -10.89
CA ARG A 111 2.76 -0.05 -10.40
C ARG A 111 2.62 1.37 -9.88
N ASN A 112 3.58 1.84 -9.07
CA ASN A 112 3.53 3.16 -8.45
C ASN A 112 3.65 4.29 -9.48
N LEU A 113 4.47 4.10 -10.52
CA LEU A 113 4.67 5.06 -11.59
C LEU A 113 3.68 4.87 -12.75
N GLN A 114 2.84 3.83 -12.69
CA GLN A 114 1.90 3.44 -13.75
C GLN A 114 2.58 3.35 -15.12
N THR A 115 3.81 2.85 -15.18
CA THR A 115 4.59 2.84 -16.43
C THR A 115 3.93 2.02 -17.52
N ASP A 116 3.21 0.95 -17.15
CA ASP A 116 2.45 0.12 -18.09
C ASP A 116 1.37 0.90 -18.85
N TYR A 117 0.87 2.00 -18.28
CA TYR A 117 -0.18 2.82 -18.86
C TYR A 117 0.33 4.18 -19.39
N THR A 118 1.49 4.62 -18.91
CA THR A 118 2.04 5.94 -19.27
C THR A 118 3.13 5.84 -20.33
N LEU A 119 3.75 4.68 -20.49
CA LEU A 119 4.83 4.45 -21.45
C LEU A 119 4.42 3.36 -22.42
N SER A 120 4.47 3.66 -23.72
CA SER A 120 4.17 2.71 -24.80
C SER A 120 5.30 1.70 -25.06
N TYR A 121 6.22 1.55 -24.13
CA TYR A 121 7.40 0.69 -24.25
C TYR A 121 7.34 -0.40 -23.19
N GLU A 122 7.60 -1.63 -23.61
CA GLU A 122 7.75 -2.75 -22.69
C GLU A 122 9.12 -2.66 -21.99
N PHE A 123 9.12 -2.67 -20.66
CA PHE A 123 10.35 -2.69 -19.88
C PHE A 123 10.89 -4.12 -19.82
N GLU A 124 11.92 -4.41 -20.62
CA GLU A 124 12.60 -5.69 -20.55
C GLU A 124 13.68 -5.67 -19.45
N THR A 125 13.57 -6.61 -18.51
CA THR A 125 14.56 -6.74 -17.43
C THR A 125 15.77 -7.49 -17.97
N GLN A 126 16.88 -6.78 -18.17
CA GLN A 126 18.12 -7.39 -18.63
C GLN A 126 18.73 -8.27 -17.53
N SER A 127 19.23 -9.46 -17.91
CA SER A 127 19.91 -10.39 -17.00
C SER A 127 21.24 -9.86 -16.44
N LYS A 128 21.77 -8.77 -17.00
CA LYS A 128 23.02 -8.15 -16.57
C LYS A 128 22.92 -6.64 -16.60
N ARG A 129 23.37 -6.00 -15.52
CA ARG A 129 23.46 -4.54 -15.46
C ARG A 129 24.39 -4.01 -16.58
N PRO A 130 23.96 -3.04 -17.39
CA PRO A 130 24.80 -2.49 -18.44
C PRO A 130 26.04 -1.81 -17.83
N ARG A 131 27.22 -2.15 -18.37
CA ARG A 131 28.53 -1.71 -17.85
C ARG A 131 28.72 -0.19 -17.87
N ASN A 132 27.95 0.53 -18.67
CA ASN A 132 28.05 1.98 -18.84
C ASN A 132 26.74 2.65 -18.39
N THR A 133 26.50 2.76 -17.09
CA THR A 133 25.36 3.55 -16.59
C THR A 133 25.76 5.02 -16.53
N TRP A 134 25.41 5.80 -17.55
CA TRP A 134 25.38 7.25 -17.45
C TRP A 134 24.04 7.61 -16.77
N PHE A 135 24.08 8.08 -15.52
CA PHE A 135 22.92 8.72 -14.91
C PHE A 135 22.70 10.07 -15.61
N GLY A 136 22.06 10.04 -16.78
CA GLY A 136 21.52 11.23 -17.42
C GLY A 136 20.15 11.54 -16.82
N LEU A 137 20.00 12.72 -16.22
CA LEU A 137 18.68 13.31 -15.99
C LEU A 137 18.02 13.49 -17.37
N ASN A 138 17.20 12.53 -17.81
CA ASN A 138 16.34 12.73 -18.95
C ASN A 138 15.28 13.76 -18.55
N ARG A 139 15.56 15.04 -18.82
CA ARG A 139 14.49 16.02 -18.96
C ARG A 139 13.67 15.57 -20.17
N VAL A 140 12.46 15.08 -19.91
CA VAL A 140 11.44 14.87 -20.93
C VAL A 140 11.20 16.25 -21.58
N PRO A 141 11.50 16.46 -22.87
CA PRO A 141 11.11 17.69 -23.53
C PRO A 141 9.58 17.70 -23.63
N LEU A 142 8.98 18.81 -23.19
CA LEU A 142 7.56 19.14 -23.38
C LEU A 142 7.29 19.47 -24.85
#